data_AF-A0A0D2K9W2-F1
#
_entry.id   AF-A0A0D2K9W2-F1
#
_cell.length_a   1.000
_cell.length_b   1.000
_cell.length_c   1.000
_cell.angle_alpha   90.00
_cell.angle_beta   90.00
_cell.angle_gamma   90.00
#
_symmetry.space_group_name_H-M   'P 1'
#
loop_
_entity.id
_entity.type
_entity.pdbx_description
1 polymer ?
#
loop_
_entity_poly.entity_id
_entity_poly.type
_entity_poly.pdbx_seq_one_letter_code
_entity_poly.pdbx_strand_id
1 'polypeptide(L)'
;MDAHVRSPLGKLPAAAASRGWGAKLVSELGGLCPGAGYRFLRQRLDCAWAAPLSPTVALNVSLGAGILYPLDGGTAAAAGRGGASDTAVGAGAGAGAFEAALGRGSARPPSFLGDRFFLGGVDSVRGFAPRGVGPAAERRRGGGSASGGGGGSLGAERQEDALGGDLFGSLYAALVARLPGPLGDLGACAHAFVNAGSLTALAPRRDPGFVLSSAPPRGGGAAALADAAARGLGELGAACRWAAGVGVVLPTRMGRFEANYVWVLSSQPGDRVGAGVQLGFAASPLAQAAPE
;
A
#
# COMPACT_ATOMS: atom_id res chain seq x y z
N MET A 1 41.92 16.75 -31.76
CA MET A 1 40.79 17.70 -31.67
C MET A 1 39.55 16.87 -31.39
N ASP A 2 39.41 16.39 -30.16
CA ASP A 2 38.23 15.65 -29.73
C ASP A 2 37.21 16.66 -29.22
N ALA A 3 36.13 16.82 -29.98
CA ALA A 3 35.01 17.64 -29.59
C ALA A 3 34.30 16.96 -28.41
N HIS A 4 34.56 17.46 -27.20
CA HIS A 4 33.70 17.23 -26.04
C HIS A 4 32.28 17.68 -26.38
N VAL A 5 31.44 16.75 -26.79
CA VAL A 5 29.99 16.94 -26.83
C VAL A 5 29.51 16.96 -25.38
N ARG A 6 29.60 18.13 -24.76
CA ARG A 6 28.87 18.43 -23.52
C ARG A 6 27.39 18.24 -23.83
N SER A 7 26.73 17.31 -23.18
CA SER A 7 25.28 17.18 -23.30
C SER A 7 24.65 18.50 -22.80
N PRO A 8 23.72 19.12 -23.55
CA PRO A 8 23.04 20.34 -23.11
C PRO A 8 22.03 20.10 -21.98
N LEU A 9 22.01 18.88 -21.42
CA LEU A 9 21.21 18.53 -20.26
C LEU A 9 21.94 18.99 -19.00
N GLY A 10 21.73 20.27 -18.65
CA GLY A 10 21.96 20.70 -17.28
C GLY A 10 21.30 19.69 -16.33
N LYS A 11 22.07 19.17 -15.37
CA LYS A 11 21.63 18.16 -14.41
C LYS A 11 20.31 18.65 -13.77
N LEU A 12 19.19 18.02 -14.14
CA LEU A 12 17.90 18.27 -13.48
C LEU A 12 18.09 18.00 -11.98
N PRO A 13 17.51 18.83 -11.08
CA PRO A 13 17.69 18.66 -9.64
C PRO A 13 17.21 17.26 -9.22
N ALA A 14 17.93 16.65 -8.27
CA ALA A 14 17.71 15.29 -7.77
C ALA A 14 16.32 15.04 -7.12
N ALA A 15 15.44 16.04 -7.12
CA ALA A 15 14.08 15.99 -6.59
C ALA A 15 13.10 15.19 -7.47
N ALA A 16 13.37 15.10 -8.77
CA ALA A 16 12.59 14.30 -9.70
C ALA A 16 13.54 13.50 -10.59
N ALA A 17 13.41 12.18 -10.58
CA ALA A 17 14.11 11.33 -11.54
C ALA A 17 13.73 11.82 -12.94
N SER A 18 14.73 12.21 -13.73
CA SER A 18 14.52 12.70 -15.10
C SER A 18 14.61 11.58 -16.12
N ARG A 19 15.31 10.49 -15.76
CA ARG A 19 15.53 9.29 -16.54
C ARG A 19 15.73 8.09 -15.62
N GLY A 20 15.29 6.93 -16.09
CA GLY A 20 15.63 5.64 -15.52
C GLY A 20 14.42 4.89 -15.00
N TRP A 21 14.69 3.77 -14.36
CA TRP A 21 13.67 2.94 -13.75
C TRP A 21 14.22 2.32 -12.47
N GLY A 22 13.33 1.93 -11.58
CA GLY A 22 13.66 1.20 -10.36
C GLY A 22 12.52 0.26 -10.01
N ALA A 23 12.86 -0.90 -9.48
CA ALA A 23 11.89 -1.85 -8.98
C ALA A 23 12.33 -2.31 -7.59
N LYS A 24 11.38 -2.41 -6.67
CA LYS A 24 11.56 -2.92 -5.32
C LYS A 24 10.55 -4.03 -5.10
N LEU A 25 11.05 -5.25 -4.89
CA LEU A 25 10.27 -6.39 -4.47
C LEU A 25 10.61 -6.71 -3.02
N VAL A 26 9.60 -6.77 -2.16
CA VAL A 26 9.72 -7.17 -0.75
C VAL A 26 8.89 -8.43 -0.56
N SER A 27 9.53 -9.47 -0.01
CA SER A 27 8.90 -10.73 0.34
C SER A 27 9.07 -10.95 1.84
N GLU A 28 7.95 -11.12 2.56
CA GLU A 28 7.93 -11.40 3.99
C GLU A 28 7.19 -12.73 4.22
N LEU A 29 7.76 -13.58 5.07
CA LEU A 29 7.19 -14.86 5.46
C LEU A 29 7.07 -14.90 6.97
N GLY A 30 5.84 -14.98 7.48
CA GLY A 30 5.54 -14.91 8.90
C GLY A 30 5.03 -16.23 9.49
N GLY A 31 5.21 -16.42 10.80
CA GLY A 31 4.66 -17.56 11.54
C GLY A 31 5.44 -18.88 11.38
N LEU A 32 6.73 -18.80 11.08
CA LEU A 32 7.58 -19.97 10.83
C LEU A 32 7.91 -20.77 12.09
N CYS A 33 7.83 -20.16 13.27
CA CYS A 33 8.12 -20.84 14.53
C CYS A 33 7.00 -21.82 14.93
N PRO A 34 7.34 -22.94 15.60
CA PRO A 34 6.34 -23.80 16.24
C PRO A 34 5.44 -23.00 17.20
N GLY A 35 4.14 -23.27 17.19
CA GLY A 35 3.16 -22.55 18.03
C GLY A 35 2.68 -21.21 17.49
N ALA A 36 3.14 -20.76 16.31
CA ALA A 36 2.58 -19.57 15.68
C ALA A 36 1.11 -19.78 15.28
N GLY A 37 0.22 -18.94 15.82
CA GLY A 37 -1.23 -18.98 15.53
C GLY A 37 -1.64 -18.42 14.17
N TYR A 38 -0.70 -17.83 13.42
CA TYR A 38 -0.93 -17.24 12.11
C TYR A 38 0.32 -17.35 11.26
N ARG A 39 0.15 -17.79 10.02
CA ARG A 39 1.21 -17.94 9.02
C ARG A 39 0.79 -17.18 7.77
N PHE A 40 1.73 -16.47 7.17
CA PHE A 40 1.42 -15.68 5.99
C PHE A 40 2.62 -15.52 5.08
N LEU A 41 2.32 -15.38 3.80
CA LEU A 41 3.23 -14.87 2.79
C LEU A 41 2.76 -13.47 2.39
N ARG A 42 3.63 -12.49 2.46
CA ARG A 42 3.36 -11.14 1.98
C ARG A 42 4.36 -10.78 0.90
N GLN A 43 3.86 -10.32 -0.23
CA GLN A 43 4.67 -9.81 -1.33
C GLN A 43 4.23 -8.39 -1.65
N ARG A 44 5.20 -7.51 -1.88
CA ARG A 44 4.98 -6.13 -2.30
C ARG A 44 5.96 -5.78 -3.41
N LEU A 45 5.44 -5.26 -4.51
CA LEU A 45 6.19 -4.78 -5.66
C LEU A 45 5.90 -3.29 -5.85
N ASP A 46 6.95 -2.47 -5.84
CA ASP A 46 6.89 -1.06 -6.23
C ASP A 46 7.83 -0.86 -7.43
N CYS A 47 7.28 -0.40 -8.55
CA CYS A 47 8.02 -0.09 -9.78
C CYS A 47 7.90 1.40 -10.09
N ALA A 48 8.99 2.02 -10.50
CA ALA A 48 9.03 3.41 -10.94
C ALA A 48 9.79 3.52 -12.25
N TRP A 49 9.32 4.39 -13.13
CA TRP A 49 9.95 4.71 -14.40
C TRP A 49 9.85 6.21 -14.64
N ALA A 50 10.90 6.79 -15.20
CA ALA A 50 10.98 8.19 -15.55
C ALA A 50 11.62 8.37 -16.92
N ALA A 51 11.05 9.25 -17.75
CA ALA A 51 11.63 9.65 -19.01
C ALA A 51 11.40 11.14 -19.30
N PRO A 52 12.37 11.84 -19.91
CA PRO A 52 12.20 13.22 -20.28
C PRO A 52 11.39 13.30 -21.55
N LEU A 53 10.37 14.15 -21.53
CA LEU A 53 9.59 14.50 -22.72
C LEU A 53 10.17 15.74 -23.41
N SER A 54 10.77 16.64 -22.63
CA SER A 54 11.44 17.84 -23.12
C SER A 54 12.67 18.17 -22.25
N PRO A 55 13.45 19.22 -22.58
CA PRO A 55 14.56 19.66 -21.73
C PRO A 55 14.13 20.09 -20.31
N THR A 56 12.86 20.44 -20.10
CA THR A 56 12.33 20.97 -18.84
C THR A 56 11.23 20.12 -18.21
N VAL A 57 10.71 19.12 -18.94
CA VAL A 57 9.58 18.28 -18.53
C VAL A 57 9.96 16.81 -18.58
N ALA A 58 9.69 16.09 -17.48
CA ALA A 58 9.81 14.64 -17.37
C ALA A 58 8.47 14.00 -17.05
N LEU A 59 8.25 12.80 -17.59
CA LEU A 59 7.14 11.93 -17.24
C LEU A 59 7.63 10.91 -16.20
N ASN A 60 6.95 10.87 -15.06
CA ASN A 60 7.19 9.91 -14.00
C ASN A 60 5.98 8.98 -13.87
N VAL A 61 6.20 7.68 -13.91
CA VAL A 61 5.18 6.65 -13.72
C VAL A 61 5.61 5.76 -12.57
N SER A 62 4.68 5.42 -11.69
CA SER A 62 4.91 4.48 -10.60
C SER A 62 3.73 3.52 -10.46
N LEU A 63 4.05 2.25 -10.28
CA LEU A 63 3.10 1.17 -10.06
C LEU A 63 3.42 0.52 -8.71
N GLY A 64 2.39 0.24 -7.94
CA GLY A 64 2.50 -0.51 -6.69
C GLY A 64 1.50 -1.65 -6.70
N ALA A 65 1.91 -2.82 -6.26
CA ALA A 65 1.04 -3.96 -6.07
C ALA A 65 1.49 -4.76 -4.86
N GLY A 66 0.56 -5.43 -4.20
CA GLY A 66 0.94 -6.34 -3.13
C GLY A 66 -0.16 -7.29 -2.74
N ILE A 67 0.26 -8.44 -2.24
CA ILE A 67 -0.59 -9.54 -1.84
C ILE A 67 -0.14 -10.05 -0.46
N LEU A 68 -1.11 -10.25 0.42
CA LEU A 68 -0.98 -10.84 1.74
C LEU A 68 -1.81 -12.12 1.72
N TYR A 69 -1.14 -13.24 1.62
CA TYR A 69 -1.76 -14.53 1.51
C TYR A 69 -1.65 -15.27 2.86
N PRO A 70 -2.77 -15.53 3.55
CA PRO A 70 -2.76 -16.37 4.73
C PRO A 70 -2.41 -17.79 4.30
N LEU A 71 -1.34 -18.33 4.88
CA LEU A 71 -0.97 -19.73 4.76
C LEU A 71 -1.85 -20.54 5.74
N ASP A 72 -1.90 -21.87 5.57
CA ASP A 72 -2.74 -22.73 6.41
C ASP A 72 -2.63 -22.34 7.89
N GLY A 73 -3.78 -22.28 8.55
CA GLY A 73 -3.82 -22.05 9.99
C GLY A 73 -2.93 -23.10 10.64
N GLY A 74 -1.89 -22.66 11.35
CA GLY A 74 -1.12 -23.55 12.21
C GLY A 74 -2.11 -24.40 12.99
N THR A 75 -1.86 -25.71 13.09
CA THR A 75 -2.70 -26.63 13.86
C THR A 75 -3.08 -25.94 15.15
N ALA A 76 -4.32 -25.48 15.26
CA ALA A 76 -4.90 -25.24 16.56
C ALA A 76 -4.91 -26.64 17.17
N ALA A 77 -3.86 -26.93 17.96
CA ALA A 77 -3.97 -27.91 19.00
C ALA A 77 -5.25 -27.51 19.71
N ALA A 78 -6.30 -28.31 19.52
CA ALA A 78 -7.52 -28.15 20.25
C ALA A 78 -7.08 -28.12 21.71
N ALA A 79 -7.15 -26.95 22.34
CA ALA A 79 -7.18 -26.84 23.78
C ALA A 79 -8.55 -27.39 24.24
N GLY A 80 -8.81 -28.65 23.89
CA GLY A 80 -9.75 -29.49 24.59
C GLY A 80 -9.09 -29.79 25.93
N ARG A 81 -9.69 -29.27 26.99
CA ARG A 81 -9.53 -29.83 28.32
C ARG A 81 -9.91 -31.31 28.22
N GLY A 82 -8.94 -32.22 28.22
CA GLY A 82 -9.22 -33.65 28.27
C GLY A 82 -8.02 -34.53 27.97
N GLY A 83 -7.47 -35.14 29.02
CA GLY A 83 -6.90 -36.49 28.98
C GLY A 83 -5.52 -36.66 28.35
N ALA A 84 -4.57 -37.06 29.19
CA ALA A 84 -3.22 -37.47 28.81
C ALA A 84 -3.21 -38.65 27.82
N SER A 85 -2.33 -38.58 26.81
CA SER A 85 -1.43 -39.68 26.47
C SER A 85 -0.26 -39.19 25.60
N ASP A 86 0.89 -39.73 25.96
CA ASP A 86 2.24 -39.49 25.49
C ASP A 86 2.41 -39.76 23.99
N THR A 87 3.02 -38.85 23.23
CA THR A 87 3.71 -39.18 21.96
C THR A 87 4.70 -38.07 21.56
N ALA A 88 5.97 -38.36 21.87
CA ALA A 88 7.20 -38.00 21.19
C ALA A 88 7.23 -36.73 20.29
N VAL A 89 7.99 -35.75 20.77
CA VAL A 89 8.56 -34.65 19.99
C VAL A 89 9.49 -35.21 18.90
N GLY A 90 9.03 -35.18 17.65
CA GLY A 90 9.85 -35.44 16.47
C GLY A 90 10.44 -34.14 15.92
N ALA A 91 11.71 -33.88 16.22
CA ALA A 91 12.53 -32.89 15.52
C ALA A 91 12.77 -33.36 14.08
N GLY A 92 12.23 -32.62 13.10
CA GLY A 92 12.34 -32.93 11.68
C GLY A 92 11.83 -31.79 10.82
N ALA A 93 12.40 -30.61 10.98
CA ALA A 93 12.07 -29.42 10.19
C ALA A 93 12.77 -29.48 8.82
N GLY A 94 12.26 -30.31 7.92
CA GLY A 94 12.65 -30.37 6.51
C GLY A 94 11.49 -29.96 5.61
N ALA A 95 11.81 -29.52 4.39
CA ALA A 95 10.95 -28.96 3.35
C ALA A 95 9.54 -29.58 3.14
N GLY A 96 9.27 -30.80 3.62
CA GLY A 96 7.94 -31.42 3.58
C GLY A 96 6.89 -30.79 4.51
N ALA A 97 7.29 -30.04 5.55
CA ALA A 97 6.34 -29.31 6.38
C ALA A 97 5.71 -28.10 5.66
N PHE A 98 6.43 -27.54 4.67
CA PHE A 98 5.94 -26.48 3.79
C PHE A 98 4.88 -27.00 2.80
N GLU A 99 5.08 -28.23 2.29
CA GLU A 99 4.14 -28.88 1.37
C GLU A 99 2.88 -29.39 2.11
N ALA A 100 3.03 -29.91 3.33
CA ALA A 100 1.90 -30.32 4.16
C ALA A 100 1.03 -29.14 4.65
N ALA A 101 1.63 -27.94 4.81
CA ALA A 101 0.95 -26.68 5.12
C ALA A 101 0.35 -25.97 3.89
N LEU A 102 0.34 -26.63 2.73
CA LEU A 102 -0.40 -26.23 1.54
C LEU A 102 -1.56 -27.20 1.26
N GLY A 103 -1.82 -28.17 2.14
CA GLY A 103 -2.58 -29.38 1.84
C GLY A 103 -3.88 -29.62 2.63
N ARG A 104 -4.26 -28.80 3.62
CA ARG A 104 -5.47 -29.10 4.42
C ARG A 104 -6.53 -28.00 4.39
N GLY A 105 -7.66 -28.34 3.76
CA GLY A 105 -8.86 -27.51 3.59
C GLY A 105 -9.65 -27.24 4.88
N SER A 106 -9.05 -26.56 5.84
CA SER A 106 -9.78 -25.82 6.88
C SER A 106 -9.95 -24.36 6.45
N ALA A 107 -11.02 -23.69 6.92
CA ALA A 107 -11.25 -22.28 6.63
C ALA A 107 -10.04 -21.46 7.12
N ARG A 108 -9.36 -20.77 6.19
CA ARG A 108 -8.16 -19.99 6.51
C ARG A 108 -8.52 -18.85 7.47
N PRO A 109 -7.73 -18.63 8.54
CA PRO A 109 -7.97 -17.51 9.44
C PRO A 109 -7.84 -16.19 8.68
N PRO A 110 -8.64 -15.16 9.03
CA PRO A 110 -8.48 -13.83 8.44
C PRO A 110 -7.10 -13.27 8.81
N SER A 111 -6.53 -12.44 7.93
CA SER A 111 -5.26 -11.77 8.19
C SER A 111 -5.35 -10.80 9.38
N PHE A 112 -4.25 -10.63 10.12
CA PHE A 112 -4.18 -9.63 11.17
C PHE A 112 -4.17 -8.22 10.60
N LEU A 113 -4.86 -7.29 11.28
CA LEU A 113 -4.98 -5.89 10.85
C LEU A 113 -3.63 -5.19 10.67
N GLY A 114 -2.62 -5.54 11.48
CA GLY A 114 -1.28 -4.95 11.42
C GLY A 114 -0.48 -5.32 10.17
N ASP A 115 -0.79 -6.46 9.53
CA ASP A 115 -0.05 -6.95 8.36
C ASP A 115 -0.68 -6.51 7.03
N ARG A 116 -1.92 -6.01 7.08
CA ARG A 116 -2.70 -5.60 5.91
C ARG A 116 -2.12 -4.38 5.23
N PHE A 117 -2.51 -4.22 3.98
CA PHE A 117 -2.19 -3.03 3.20
C PHE A 117 -3.22 -1.92 3.44
N PHE A 118 -2.73 -0.69 3.46
CA PHE A 118 -3.52 0.52 3.57
C PHE A 118 -3.12 1.48 2.47
N LEU A 119 -4.09 2.21 1.94
CA LEU A 119 -3.90 3.22 0.90
C LEU A 119 -4.56 4.55 1.32
N GLY A 120 -4.08 5.63 0.73
CA GLY A 120 -4.55 6.99 0.99
C GLY A 120 -3.57 7.78 1.85
N GLY A 121 -3.55 9.08 1.64
CA GLY A 121 -2.53 9.99 2.15
C GLY A 121 -1.64 10.54 1.03
N VAL A 122 -0.80 11.50 1.39
CA VAL A 122 0.06 12.25 0.46
C VAL A 122 1.17 11.41 -0.17
N ASP A 123 1.59 10.34 0.51
CA ASP A 123 2.65 9.40 0.14
C ASP A 123 2.13 8.16 -0.60
N SER A 124 0.80 8.02 -0.69
CA SER A 124 0.11 6.89 -1.31
C SER A 124 -0.85 7.42 -2.40
N VAL A 125 -2.15 7.20 -2.22
CA VAL A 125 -3.19 7.72 -3.12
C VAL A 125 -3.62 9.11 -2.61
N ARG A 126 -3.04 10.15 -3.22
CA ARG A 126 -3.45 11.56 -3.03
C ARG A 126 -4.95 11.73 -3.30
N GLY A 127 -5.55 12.71 -2.63
CA GLY A 127 -7.00 12.96 -2.66
C GLY A 127 -7.82 12.16 -1.65
N PHE A 128 -7.18 11.25 -0.90
CA PHE A 128 -7.82 10.50 0.20
C PHE A 128 -7.08 10.75 1.51
N ALA A 129 -7.80 10.67 2.63
CA ALA A 129 -7.20 10.75 3.96
C ALA A 129 -6.18 9.61 4.18
N PRO A 130 -5.25 9.73 5.14
CA PRO A 130 -4.35 8.64 5.50
C PRO A 130 -5.14 7.38 5.88
N ARG A 131 -4.85 6.25 5.21
CA ARG A 131 -5.64 5.00 5.33
C ARG A 131 -7.12 5.20 4.99
N GLY A 132 -7.43 6.13 4.10
CA GLY A 132 -8.79 6.54 3.74
C GLY A 132 -9.37 5.78 2.54
N VAL A 133 -8.56 4.95 1.88
CA VAL A 133 -9.01 4.10 0.77
C VAL A 133 -9.28 2.69 1.30
N GLY A 134 -10.42 2.11 0.91
CA GLY A 134 -10.75 0.72 1.15
C GLY A 134 -11.77 0.51 2.27
N PRO A 135 -11.99 -0.75 2.70
CA PRO A 135 -13.03 -1.08 3.65
C PRO A 135 -12.82 -0.38 4.99
N ALA A 136 -13.89 0.23 5.52
CA ALA A 136 -13.94 0.81 6.84
C ALA A 136 -15.13 0.23 7.60
N ALA A 137 -14.99 0.05 8.91
CA ALA A 137 -16.08 -0.38 9.77
C ALA A 137 -16.35 0.67 10.84
N GLU A 138 -17.63 0.85 11.18
CA GLU A 138 -18.00 1.70 12.31
C GLU A 138 -17.35 1.16 13.60
N ARG A 139 -16.66 2.04 14.32
CA ARG A 139 -16.12 1.74 15.63
C ARG A 139 -17.28 1.32 16.53
N ARG A 140 -17.21 0.11 17.09
CA ARG A 140 -18.20 -0.33 18.08
C ARG A 140 -18.27 0.70 19.19
N ARG A 141 -19.46 1.25 19.44
CA ARG A 141 -19.70 2.12 20.60
C ARG A 141 -19.46 1.28 21.84
N GLY A 142 -18.26 1.39 22.41
CA GLY A 142 -17.96 0.75 23.67
C GLY A 142 -18.85 1.38 24.74
N GLY A 143 -19.63 0.57 25.45
CA GLY A 143 -20.22 0.94 26.74
C GLY A 143 -19.14 1.10 27.82
N GLY A 144 -18.09 1.87 27.52
CA GLY A 144 -17.14 2.32 28.52
C GLY A 144 -17.83 3.41 29.32
N SER A 145 -18.05 3.17 30.61
CA SER A 145 -18.52 4.18 31.56
C SER A 145 -17.61 5.41 31.46
N ALA A 146 -18.07 6.43 30.76
CA ALA A 146 -17.39 7.70 30.65
C ALA A 146 -17.72 8.52 31.90
N SER A 147 -16.98 8.28 33.00
CA SER A 147 -16.89 9.25 34.07
C SER A 147 -15.85 10.30 33.71
N GLY A 148 -16.33 11.45 33.24
CA GLY A 148 -15.67 12.75 33.45
C GLY A 148 -14.72 13.22 32.35
N GLY A 149 -15.06 14.39 31.79
CA GLY A 149 -14.13 15.24 31.06
C GLY A 149 -14.74 15.90 29.83
N GLY A 150 -15.68 16.82 30.04
CA GLY A 150 -16.32 17.59 28.97
C GLY A 150 -15.32 18.36 28.11
N GLY A 151 -15.29 18.04 26.83
CA GLY A 151 -14.80 18.87 25.74
C GLY A 151 -15.74 18.67 24.57
N GLY A 152 -16.59 19.67 24.28
CA GLY A 152 -17.57 19.59 23.21
C GLY A 152 -16.88 19.43 21.86
N SER A 153 -16.97 18.23 21.27
CA SER A 153 -16.56 18.00 19.89
C SER A 153 -17.71 18.42 18.98
N LEU A 154 -17.58 19.61 18.39
CA LEU A 154 -18.39 20.01 17.24
C LEU A 154 -18.16 18.98 16.12
N GLY A 155 -19.17 18.15 15.85
CA GLY A 155 -19.15 17.13 14.79
C GLY A 155 -18.63 15.77 15.27
N ALA A 156 -19.46 15.02 15.99
CA ALA A 156 -19.22 13.58 16.15
C ALA A 156 -19.56 12.88 14.83
N GLU A 157 -18.67 13.02 13.84
CA GLU A 157 -18.72 12.18 12.64
C GLU A 157 -18.65 10.71 13.06
N ARG A 158 -19.42 9.84 12.41
CA ARG A 158 -19.34 8.39 12.61
C ARG A 158 -17.87 7.99 12.48
N GLN A 159 -17.24 7.60 13.60
CA GLN A 159 -15.83 7.25 13.59
C GLN A 159 -15.68 5.86 12.97
N GLU A 160 -15.32 5.84 11.69
CA GLU A 160 -15.06 4.62 10.93
C GLU A 160 -13.56 4.29 10.99
N ASP A 161 -13.26 3.03 11.34
CA ASP A 161 -11.91 2.50 11.43
C ASP A 161 -11.55 1.79 10.13
N ALA A 162 -10.45 2.20 9.50
CA ALA A 162 -9.95 1.57 8.28
C ALA A 162 -9.48 0.13 8.56
N LEU A 163 -9.99 -0.83 7.81
CA LEU A 163 -9.71 -2.26 7.98
C LEU A 163 -8.59 -2.79 7.07
N GLY A 164 -8.25 -2.05 6.03
CA GLY A 164 -7.23 -2.42 5.05
C GLY A 164 -7.59 -3.64 4.19
N GLY A 165 -6.70 -3.96 3.26
CA GLY A 165 -6.85 -5.05 2.30
C GLY A 165 -5.73 -6.08 2.37
N ASP A 166 -6.00 -7.26 1.82
CA ASP A 166 -5.00 -8.32 1.63
C ASP A 166 -4.37 -8.22 0.23
N LEU A 167 -5.07 -7.63 -0.73
CA LEU A 167 -4.56 -7.33 -2.06
C LEU A 167 -4.70 -5.83 -2.32
N PHE A 168 -3.67 -5.21 -2.86
CA PHE A 168 -3.72 -3.81 -3.27
C PHE A 168 -3.08 -3.60 -4.64
N GLY A 169 -3.57 -2.58 -5.34
CA GLY A 169 -2.97 -2.04 -6.54
C GLY A 169 -2.98 -0.52 -6.48
N SER A 170 -1.92 0.12 -6.96
CA SER A 170 -1.80 1.57 -7.06
C SER A 170 -1.04 1.98 -8.32
N LEU A 171 -1.45 3.11 -8.88
CA LEU A 171 -0.83 3.76 -10.03
C LEU A 171 -0.61 5.23 -9.71
N TYR A 172 0.51 5.77 -10.17
CA TYR A 172 0.80 7.20 -10.18
C TYR A 172 1.43 7.54 -11.53
N ALA A 173 0.99 8.61 -12.15
CA ALA A 173 1.63 9.16 -13.32
C ALA A 173 1.64 10.69 -13.21
N ALA A 174 2.79 11.31 -13.48
CA ALA A 174 2.93 12.75 -13.37
C ALA A 174 3.85 13.33 -14.44
N LEU A 175 3.46 14.48 -14.97
CA LEU A 175 4.35 15.38 -15.67
C LEU A 175 5.00 16.29 -14.65
N VAL A 176 6.32 16.28 -14.59
CA VAL A 176 7.12 17.09 -13.68
C VAL A 176 7.91 18.09 -14.49
N ALA A 177 7.69 19.37 -14.23
CA ALA A 177 8.35 20.48 -14.90
C ALA A 177 9.13 21.33 -13.90
N ARG A 178 10.32 21.78 -14.28
CA ARG A 178 11.07 22.74 -13.45
C ARG A 178 10.34 24.10 -13.47
N LEU A 179 10.18 24.71 -12.30
CA LEU A 179 9.61 26.05 -12.23
C LEU A 179 10.61 27.09 -12.77
N PRO A 180 10.15 28.14 -13.48
CA PRO A 180 11.01 29.24 -13.88
C PRO A 180 11.35 30.16 -12.69
N GLY A 181 12.44 30.92 -12.82
CA GLY A 181 12.84 31.95 -11.85
C GLY A 181 13.45 31.39 -10.55
N PRO A 182 13.44 32.19 -9.47
CA PRO A 182 14.16 31.87 -8.22
C PRO A 182 13.73 30.55 -7.57
N LEU A 183 12.47 30.13 -7.74
CA LEU A 183 12.01 28.83 -7.25
C LEU A 183 12.68 27.66 -7.98
N GLY A 184 12.92 27.81 -9.27
CA GLY A 184 13.65 26.84 -10.07
C GLY A 184 15.11 26.70 -9.64
N ASP A 185 15.72 27.78 -9.17
CA ASP A 185 17.10 27.79 -8.65
C ASP A 185 17.21 27.05 -7.32
N LEU A 186 16.13 27.03 -6.52
CA LEU A 186 16.00 26.20 -5.32
C LEU A 186 15.70 24.72 -5.63
N GLY A 187 15.58 24.36 -6.91
CA GLY A 187 15.25 23.01 -7.34
C GLY A 187 13.75 22.67 -7.23
N ALA A 188 12.88 23.66 -7.08
CA ALA A 188 11.44 23.44 -7.04
C ALA A 188 10.91 22.99 -8.41
N CYS A 189 10.00 22.02 -8.37
CA CYS A 189 9.33 21.48 -9.54
C CYS A 189 7.82 21.65 -9.40
N ALA A 190 7.15 22.00 -10.49
CA ALA A 190 5.72 21.82 -10.63
C ALA A 190 5.45 20.39 -11.09
N HIS A 191 4.34 19.82 -10.67
CA HIS A 191 3.85 18.57 -11.26
C HIS A 191 2.34 18.60 -11.49
N ALA A 192 1.91 17.93 -12.55
CA ALA A 192 0.52 17.60 -12.82
C ALA A 192 0.42 16.09 -12.84
N PHE A 193 -0.45 15.52 -12.03
CA PHE A 193 -0.49 14.08 -11.78
C PHE A 193 -1.90 13.50 -11.87
N VAL A 194 -1.94 12.21 -12.15
CA VAL A 194 -3.08 11.33 -11.96
C VAL A 194 -2.62 10.14 -11.11
N ASN A 195 -3.47 9.72 -10.18
CA ASN A 195 -3.19 8.58 -9.33
C ASN A 195 -4.44 7.73 -9.16
N ALA A 196 -4.23 6.43 -9.01
CA ALA A 196 -5.29 5.48 -8.82
C ALA A 196 -4.90 4.46 -7.76
N GLY A 197 -5.90 3.89 -7.09
CA GLY A 197 -5.64 2.81 -6.15
C GLY A 197 -6.89 2.07 -5.72
N SER A 198 -6.68 0.82 -5.34
CA SER A 198 -7.72 -0.06 -4.85
C SER A 198 -7.18 -1.06 -3.85
N LEU A 199 -8.06 -1.53 -2.98
CA LEU A 199 -7.80 -2.50 -1.93
C LEU A 199 -8.95 -3.50 -1.87
N THR A 200 -8.63 -4.79 -1.79
CA THR A 200 -9.58 -5.87 -1.54
C THR A 200 -9.00 -6.89 -0.56
N ALA A 201 -9.84 -7.75 0.01
CA ALA A 201 -9.48 -8.85 0.90
C ALA A 201 -9.59 -10.17 0.14
N LEU A 202 -8.70 -11.12 0.43
CA LEU A 202 -8.67 -12.42 -0.28
C LEU A 202 -9.58 -13.47 0.37
N ALA A 203 -10.02 -13.23 1.60
CA ALA A 203 -10.88 -14.13 2.35
C ALA A 203 -12.20 -13.43 2.70
N PRO A 204 -13.34 -14.16 2.71
CA PRO A 204 -14.61 -13.61 3.15
C PRO A 204 -14.48 -13.01 4.55
N ARG A 205 -14.88 -11.74 4.69
CA ARG A 205 -14.99 -11.08 5.98
C ARG A 205 -16.45 -10.79 6.27
N ARG A 206 -16.83 -10.90 7.54
CA ARG A 206 -18.17 -10.53 8.02
C ARG A 206 -18.34 -9.02 8.23
N ASP A 207 -17.36 -8.22 7.81
CA ASP A 207 -17.34 -6.78 8.07
C ASP A 207 -18.21 -6.02 7.04
N PRO A 208 -19.17 -5.20 7.49
CA PRO A 208 -19.93 -4.33 6.59
C PRO A 208 -18.99 -3.30 5.95
N GLY A 209 -18.98 -3.20 4.63
CA GLY A 209 -18.04 -2.37 3.85
C GLY A 209 -17.14 -3.15 2.89
N PHE A 210 -17.20 -4.48 2.93
CA PHE A 210 -16.55 -5.34 1.94
C PHE A 210 -17.51 -5.65 0.78
N VAL A 211 -17.39 -4.92 -0.33
CA VAL A 211 -18.14 -5.23 -1.55
C VAL A 211 -17.27 -6.17 -2.39
N LEU A 212 -17.81 -7.37 -2.67
CA LEU A 212 -17.20 -8.52 -3.37
C LEU A 212 -16.43 -9.51 -2.48
N SER A 213 -17.19 -10.26 -1.66
CA SER A 213 -16.71 -11.53 -1.10
C SER A 213 -16.74 -12.62 -2.18
N SER A 214 -15.71 -12.71 -3.01
CA SER A 214 -15.50 -13.93 -3.80
C SER A 214 -15.25 -15.12 -2.86
N ALA A 215 -15.76 -16.30 -3.23
CA ALA A 215 -15.64 -17.51 -2.42
C ALA A 215 -14.16 -17.76 -2.03
N PRO A 216 -13.88 -18.22 -0.79
CA PRO A 216 -12.51 -18.39 -0.33
C PRO A 216 -11.73 -19.26 -1.33
N PRO A 217 -10.44 -18.97 -1.57
CA PRO A 217 -9.62 -19.82 -2.45
C PRO A 217 -9.75 -21.28 -1.99
N ARG A 218 -10.30 -22.12 -2.88
CA ARG A 218 -10.48 -23.55 -2.63
C ARG A 218 -9.17 -24.28 -2.92
N GLY A 219 -8.70 -25.07 -1.98
CA GLY A 219 -7.42 -25.77 -2.07
C GLY A 219 -6.22 -24.92 -1.64
N GLY A 220 -5.05 -25.54 -1.58
CA GLY A 220 -3.78 -24.85 -1.30
C GLY A 220 -2.78 -25.00 -2.45
N GLY A 221 -1.59 -24.43 -2.26
CA GLY A 221 -0.57 -24.36 -3.30
C GLY A 221 -0.68 -23.14 -4.22
N ALA A 222 0.20 -23.10 -5.23
CA ALA A 222 0.35 -21.98 -6.15
C ALA A 222 -0.89 -21.70 -7.01
N ALA A 223 -1.66 -22.73 -7.36
CA ALA A 223 -2.88 -22.58 -8.16
C ALA A 223 -3.98 -21.80 -7.41
N ALA A 224 -4.16 -22.06 -6.12
CA ALA A 224 -5.12 -21.35 -5.28
C ALA A 224 -4.72 -19.88 -5.06
N LEU A 225 -3.41 -19.62 -4.94
CA LEU A 225 -2.86 -18.26 -4.90
C LEU A 225 -3.12 -17.52 -6.22
N ALA A 226 -2.88 -18.17 -7.37
CA ALA A 226 -3.10 -17.58 -8.68
C ALA A 226 -4.58 -17.24 -8.93
N ASP A 227 -5.50 -18.14 -8.57
CA ASP A 227 -6.95 -17.90 -8.69
C ASP A 227 -7.45 -16.78 -7.74
N ALA A 228 -6.92 -16.71 -6.51
CA ALA A 228 -7.20 -15.60 -5.59
C ALA A 228 -6.68 -14.28 -6.13
N ALA A 229 -5.45 -14.26 -6.67
CA ALA A 229 -4.85 -13.08 -7.28
C ALA A 229 -5.62 -12.62 -8.53
N ALA A 230 -6.02 -13.54 -9.41
CA ALA A 230 -6.78 -13.23 -10.62
C ALA A 230 -8.14 -12.61 -10.32
N ARG A 231 -8.90 -13.18 -9.37
CA ARG A 231 -10.17 -12.61 -8.91
C ARG A 231 -9.98 -11.25 -8.26
N GLY A 232 -9.01 -11.15 -7.36
CA GLY A 232 -8.69 -9.89 -6.69
C GLY A 232 -8.26 -8.80 -7.67
N LEU A 233 -7.53 -9.12 -8.75
CA LEU A 233 -7.20 -8.16 -9.81
C LEU A 233 -8.45 -7.61 -10.52
N GLY A 234 -9.44 -8.46 -10.80
CA GLY A 234 -10.73 -8.02 -11.35
C GLY A 234 -11.48 -7.08 -10.40
N GLU A 235 -11.52 -7.41 -9.10
CA GLU A 235 -12.11 -6.57 -8.06
C GLU A 235 -11.38 -5.23 -7.91
N LEU A 236 -10.04 -5.23 -7.93
CA LEU A 236 -9.23 -4.02 -7.87
C LEU A 236 -9.55 -3.08 -9.03
N GLY A 237 -9.68 -3.61 -10.24
CA GLY A 237 -10.05 -2.84 -11.44
C GLY A 237 -11.45 -2.23 -11.32
N ALA A 238 -12.44 -3.02 -10.87
CA ALA A 238 -13.82 -2.57 -10.73
C ALA A 238 -14.01 -1.51 -9.63
N ALA A 239 -13.28 -1.63 -8.52
CA ALA A 239 -13.37 -0.73 -7.36
C ALA A 239 -12.27 0.35 -7.35
N CYS A 240 -11.62 0.61 -8.49
CA CYS A 240 -10.49 1.52 -8.55
C CYS A 240 -10.92 2.97 -8.27
N ARG A 241 -10.24 3.62 -7.33
CA ARG A 241 -10.41 5.05 -7.06
C ARG A 241 -9.42 5.84 -7.89
N TRP A 242 -9.84 7.02 -8.34
CA TRP A 242 -9.04 7.89 -9.18
C TRP A 242 -9.02 9.29 -8.61
N ALA A 243 -7.84 9.91 -8.65
CA ALA A 243 -7.65 11.31 -8.34
C ALA A 243 -6.66 11.92 -9.34
N ALA A 244 -6.75 13.22 -9.52
CA ALA A 244 -5.81 14.00 -10.31
C ALA A 244 -5.51 15.31 -9.59
N GLY A 245 -4.37 15.90 -9.86
CA GLY A 245 -3.97 17.10 -9.16
C GLY A 245 -2.83 17.83 -9.81
N VAL A 246 -2.59 19.02 -9.30
CA VAL A 246 -1.41 19.82 -9.61
C VAL A 246 -0.74 20.20 -8.31
N GLY A 247 0.56 20.42 -8.34
CA GLY A 247 1.29 20.77 -7.13
C GLY A 247 2.68 21.27 -7.37
N VAL A 248 3.31 21.67 -6.28
CA VAL A 248 4.70 22.09 -6.24
C VAL A 248 5.43 21.19 -5.27
N VAL A 249 6.60 20.75 -5.72
CA VAL A 249 7.53 19.91 -4.98
C VAL A 249 8.77 20.74 -4.70
N LEU A 250 9.10 20.92 -3.43
CA LEU A 250 10.29 21.63 -2.98
C LEU A 250 11.24 20.65 -2.29
N PRO A 251 12.39 20.33 -2.90
CA PRO A 251 13.44 19.59 -2.21
C PRO A 251 14.07 20.46 -1.11
N THR A 252 14.23 19.89 0.09
CA THR A 252 14.97 20.50 1.19
C THR A 252 16.05 19.53 1.68
N ARG A 253 16.98 19.99 2.53
CA ARG A 253 18.00 19.12 3.13
C ARG A 253 17.42 18.03 4.03
N MET A 254 16.23 18.25 4.58
CA MET A 254 15.57 17.33 5.52
C MET A 254 14.61 16.36 4.82
N GLY A 255 14.28 16.60 3.55
CA GLY A 255 13.31 15.81 2.81
C GLY A 255 12.61 16.62 1.73
N ARG A 256 11.56 16.04 1.17
CA ARG A 256 10.77 16.64 0.09
C ARG A 256 9.47 17.20 0.65
N PHE A 257 9.26 18.50 0.50
CA PHE A 257 7.97 19.13 0.78
C PHE A 257 7.11 19.13 -0.48
N GLU A 258 5.83 18.83 -0.33
CA GLU A 258 4.88 18.78 -1.43
C GLU A 258 3.62 19.57 -1.05
N ALA A 259 3.22 20.50 -1.89
CA ALA A 259 1.95 21.20 -1.79
C ALA A 259 1.13 20.87 -3.03
N ASN A 260 0.02 20.16 -2.84
CA ASN A 260 -0.82 19.64 -3.91
C ASN A 260 -2.23 20.20 -3.79
N TYR A 261 -2.87 20.48 -4.93
CA TYR A 261 -4.30 20.68 -5.03
C TYR A 261 -4.89 19.50 -5.81
N VAL A 262 -5.79 18.75 -5.17
CA VAL A 262 -6.21 17.44 -5.65
C VAL A 262 -7.71 17.40 -5.86
N TRP A 263 -8.11 16.90 -7.03
CA TRP A 263 -9.48 16.54 -7.36
C TRP A 263 -9.65 15.03 -7.27
N VAL A 264 -10.68 14.58 -6.55
CA VAL A 264 -11.08 13.16 -6.57
C VAL A 264 -12.05 12.95 -7.72
N LEU A 265 -11.68 12.06 -8.63
CA LEU A 265 -12.43 11.74 -9.84
C LEU A 265 -13.37 10.55 -9.64
N SER A 266 -12.98 9.59 -8.80
CA SER A 266 -13.77 8.42 -8.45
C SER A 266 -13.45 7.95 -7.04
N SER A 267 -14.48 7.64 -6.26
CA SER A 267 -14.41 7.11 -4.90
C SER A 267 -15.49 6.03 -4.69
N GLN A 268 -15.32 5.20 -3.68
CA GLN A 268 -16.28 4.17 -3.27
C GLN A 268 -16.97 4.54 -1.95
N PRO A 269 -18.15 3.96 -1.66
CA PRO A 269 -18.79 4.10 -0.35
C PRO A 269 -17.84 3.65 0.79
N GLY A 270 -17.72 4.48 1.82
CA GLY A 270 -16.82 4.24 2.96
C GLY A 270 -15.39 4.76 2.77
N ASP A 271 -15.04 5.31 1.60
CA ASP A 271 -13.77 6.00 1.44
C ASP A 271 -13.79 7.38 2.15
N ARG A 272 -12.70 7.70 2.81
CA ARG A 272 -12.47 9.03 3.41
C ARG A 272 -11.79 9.94 2.40
N VAL A 273 -12.61 10.66 1.64
CA VAL A 273 -12.17 11.62 0.62
C VAL A 273 -11.54 12.84 1.28
N GLY A 274 -10.42 13.31 0.71
CA GLY A 274 -9.67 14.48 1.16
C GLY A 274 -9.25 15.33 -0.03
N ALA A 275 -10.21 15.77 -0.84
CA ALA A 275 -9.99 16.66 -1.97
C ALA A 275 -9.57 18.08 -1.53
N GLY A 276 -8.97 18.85 -2.44
CA GLY A 276 -8.47 20.19 -2.19
C GLY A 276 -6.98 20.20 -1.84
N VAL A 277 -6.60 21.06 -0.89
CA VAL A 277 -5.20 21.28 -0.53
C VAL A 277 -4.66 20.13 0.32
N GLN A 278 -3.56 19.53 -0.13
CA GLN A 278 -2.82 18.50 0.60
C GLN A 278 -1.35 18.90 0.73
N LEU A 279 -0.88 18.99 1.97
CA LEU A 279 0.53 19.25 2.29
C LEU A 279 1.19 17.95 2.74
N GLY A 280 2.36 17.67 2.18
CA GLY A 280 3.11 16.46 2.45
C GLY A 280 4.58 16.76 2.74
N PHE A 281 5.16 15.93 3.59
CA PHE A 281 6.59 15.91 3.84
C PHE A 281 7.08 14.47 3.80
N ALA A 282 7.99 14.17 2.88
CA ALA A 282 8.64 12.87 2.79
C ALA A 282 10.07 12.99 3.30
N ALA A 283 10.35 12.35 4.44
CA ALA A 283 11.69 12.16 4.98
C ALA A 283 12.43 11.08 4.20
N SER A 284 12.65 11.31 2.90
CA SER A 284 13.68 10.58 2.16
C SER A 284 14.81 11.55 1.87
N PRO A 285 16.06 11.22 2.24
CA PRO A 285 17.19 12.01 1.80
C PRO A 285 17.16 12.03 0.26
N LEU A 286 17.35 13.20 -0.35
CA LEU A 286 17.77 13.25 -1.74
C LEU A 286 19.01 12.37 -1.82
N ALA A 287 18.97 11.32 -2.65
CA ALA A 287 20.18 10.61 -3.02
C ALA A 287 21.19 11.67 -3.46
N GLN A 288 22.25 11.84 -2.66
CA GLN A 288 23.34 12.73 -3.02
C GLN A 288 23.75 12.33 -4.42
N ALA A 289 23.70 13.27 -5.37
CA ALA A 289 24.34 13.09 -6.64
C ALA A 289 25.77 12.65 -6.33
N ALA A 290 26.15 11.46 -6.80
CA ALA A 290 27.48 10.93 -6.58
C ALA A 290 28.51 12.01 -6.98
N PRO A 291 29.54 12.26 -6.14
CA PRO A 291 30.65 13.08 -6.58
C PRO A 291 31.35 12.40 -7.76
N GLU A 292 31.92 13.25 -8.62
CA GLU A 292 32.50 12.95 -9.93
C GLU A 292 33.50 11.79 -9.95
#